data_AF-A0A2N2IT96-F1
#
_entry.id   AF-A0A2N2IT96-F1
#
_cell.length_a   1.000
_cell.length_b   1.000
_cell.length_c   1.000
_cell.angle_alpha   90.00
_cell.angle_beta   90.00
_cell.angle_gamma   90.00
#
_symmetry.space_group_name_H-M   'P 1'
#
loop_
_entity.id
_entity.type
_entity.pdbx_description
1 polymer ?
#
loop_
_entity_poly.entity_id
_entity_poly.type
_entity_poly.pdbx_seq_one_letter_code
_entity_poly.pdbx_strand_id
1 'polypeptide(L)'
;MFLTSLMHRDDLFDITLRWLNNDPREDDGRRLSEIFLFESAVSAPIVQDIMLNLFGRLYGERLSVERVQYKDALRARLIEGIPRFPPRVQDLVAAYQASP
;
A
#
# COMPACT_ATOMS: atom_id res chain seq x y z
N MET A 1 -8.08 3.09 -6.07
CA MET A 1 -7.90 1.67 -5.73
C MET A 1 -6.43 1.39 -5.86
N PHE A 2 -5.69 1.44 -4.75
CA PHE A 2 -4.23 1.33 -4.80
C PHE A 2 -3.85 -0.11 -5.15
N LEU A 3 -2.99 -0.25 -6.17
CA LEU A 3 -2.36 -1.50 -6.63
C LEU A 3 -1.45 -2.09 -5.54
N THR A 4 -2.02 -2.56 -4.43
CA THR A 4 -1.30 -3.21 -3.32
C THR A 4 -1.33 -4.73 -3.37
N SER A 5 -1.79 -5.33 -4.46
CA SER A 5 -1.55 -6.76 -4.67
C SER A 5 -0.10 -6.92 -5.15
N LEU A 6 0.88 -6.64 -4.29
CA LEU A 6 2.28 -7.01 -4.58
C LEU A 6 2.40 -8.55 -4.67
N MET A 7 1.52 -9.29 -3.97
CA MET A 7 1.52 -10.75 -3.99
C MET A 7 0.90 -11.36 -5.26
N HIS A 8 -0.06 -10.68 -5.89
CA HIS A 8 -0.81 -11.20 -7.03
C HIS A 8 -0.70 -10.31 -8.28
N ARG A 9 0.29 -9.42 -8.30
CA ARG A 9 0.49 -8.46 -9.39
C ARG A 9 0.58 -9.15 -10.75
N ASP A 10 1.34 -10.24 -10.82
CA ASP A 10 1.58 -10.95 -12.08
C ASP A 10 0.31 -11.67 -12.55
N ASP A 11 -0.46 -12.26 -11.63
CA ASP A 11 -1.75 -12.86 -11.94
C ASP A 11 -2.76 -11.83 -12.45
N LEU A 12 -2.86 -10.68 -11.78
CA LEU A 12 -3.74 -9.58 -12.23
C LEU A 12 -3.31 -9.03 -13.58
N PHE A 13 -2.01 -8.93 -13.82
CA PHE A 13 -1.46 -8.45 -15.08
C PHE A 13 -1.74 -9.42 -16.23
N ASP A 14 -1.53 -10.72 -16.02
CA ASP A 14 -1.86 -11.76 -17.01
C ASP A 14 -3.35 -11.77 -17.38
N ILE A 15 -4.22 -11.77 -16.37
CA ILE A 15 -5.69 -11.72 -16.57
C ILE A 15 -6.07 -10.47 -17.37
N THR A 16 -5.50 -9.32 -17.01
CA THR A 16 -5.77 -8.05 -17.70
C THR A 16 -5.31 -8.11 -19.16
N LEU A 17 -4.10 -8.60 -19.42
CA LEU A 17 -3.58 -8.73 -20.78
C LEU A 17 -4.43 -9.66 -21.64
N ARG A 18 -4.86 -10.80 -21.09
CA ARG A 18 -5.74 -11.73 -21.80
C ARG A 18 -7.09 -11.11 -22.14
N TRP A 19 -7.70 -10.40 -21.19
CA TRP A 19 -8.96 -9.69 -21.44
C TRP A 19 -8.83 -8.60 -22.50
N LEU A 20 -7.74 -7.82 -22.48
CA LEU A 20 -7.46 -6.80 -23.50
C LEU A 20 -7.24 -7.40 -24.90
N ASN A 21 -6.80 -8.65 -24.98
CA ASN A 21 -6.65 -9.41 -26.22
C ASN A 21 -7.88 -10.29 -26.54
N ASN A 22 -9.01 -10.07 -25.86
CA ASN A 22 -10.27 -10.79 -26.06
C ASN A 22 -10.15 -12.32 -25.86
N ASP A 23 -9.29 -12.76 -24.93
CA ASP A 23 -9.06 -14.15 -24.53
C ASP A 23 -9.42 -14.40 -23.04
N PRO A 24 -10.67 -14.13 -22.60
CA PRO A 24 -11.06 -14.43 -21.22
C PRO A 24 -11.13 -15.95 -21.01
N ARG A 25 -10.63 -16.42 -19.86
CA ARG A 25 -10.75 -17.83 -19.44
C ARG A 25 -11.86 -17.97 -18.39
N GLU A 26 -12.47 -19.16 -18.36
CA GLU A 26 -13.58 -19.47 -17.45
C GLU A 26 -13.25 -19.24 -15.97
N ASP A 27 -11.98 -19.48 -15.58
CA ASP A 27 -11.53 -19.34 -14.18
C ASP A 27 -11.17 -17.91 -13.76
N ASP A 28 -11.10 -16.95 -14.68
CA ASP A 28 -10.61 -15.59 -14.39
C ASP A 28 -11.44 -14.88 -13.31
N GLY A 29 -12.77 -15.02 -13.39
CA GLY A 29 -13.68 -14.43 -12.40
C GLY A 29 -13.49 -15.02 -11.00
N ARG A 30 -13.29 -16.34 -10.91
CA ARG A 30 -12.99 -17.01 -9.64
C ARG A 30 -11.64 -16.55 -9.11
N ARG A 31 -10.61 -16.51 -9.95
CA ARG A 31 -9.26 -16.11 -9.55
C ARG A 31 -9.20 -14.66 -9.04
N LEU A 32 -9.86 -13.74 -9.74
CA LEU A 32 -10.00 -12.35 -9.29
C LEU A 32 -10.69 -12.28 -7.93
N SER A 33 -11.78 -13.03 -7.75
CA SER A 33 -12.52 -13.06 -6.48
C SER A 33 -11.66 -13.57 -5.33
N GLU A 34 -10.89 -14.64 -5.54
CA GLU A 34 -9.94 -15.17 -4.56
C GLU A 34 -8.87 -14.12 -4.21
N ILE A 35 -8.26 -13.47 -5.21
CA ILE A 35 -7.25 -12.42 -4.99
C ILE A 35 -7.82 -11.30 -4.10
N PHE A 36 -8.99 -10.76 -4.44
CA PHE A 36 -9.58 -9.66 -3.67
C PHE A 36 -10.05 -10.07 -2.28
N LEU A 37 -10.63 -11.28 -2.13
CA LEU A 37 -11.06 -11.78 -0.82
C LEU A 37 -9.87 -12.06 0.09
N PHE A 38 -8.82 -12.74 -0.39
CA PHE A 38 -7.64 -13.02 0.43
C PHE A 38 -6.82 -11.78 0.75
N GLU A 39 -6.65 -10.86 -0.21
CA GLU A 39 -5.91 -9.62 0.02
C GLU A 39 -6.58 -8.75 1.09
N SER A 40 -7.92 -8.60 1.01
CA SER A 40 -8.67 -7.77 1.95
C SER A 40 -8.88 -8.41 3.32
N ALA A 41 -9.13 -9.73 3.38
CA ALA A 41 -9.47 -10.40 4.63
C ALA A 41 -8.25 -10.82 5.45
N VAL A 42 -7.14 -11.17 4.79
CA VAL A 42 -6.02 -11.86 5.44
C VAL A 42 -4.75 -11.01 5.41
N SER A 43 -4.38 -10.50 4.23
CA SER A 43 -3.08 -9.86 4.07
C SER A 43 -2.97 -8.56 4.86
N ALA A 44 -3.93 -7.64 4.72
CA ALA A 44 -3.86 -6.34 5.39
C ALA A 44 -3.82 -6.45 6.93
N PRO A 45 -4.73 -7.16 7.61
CA PRO A 45 -4.72 -7.22 9.08
C PRO A 45 -3.54 -8.01 9.65
N ILE A 46 -3.18 -9.15 9.03
CA ILE A 46 -2.11 -10.02 9.55
C ILE A 46 -0.75 -9.40 9.31
N VAL A 47 -0.50 -8.85 8.11
CA VAL A 47 0.77 -8.15 7.84
C VAL A 47 0.91 -6.94 8.76
N GLN A 48 -0.18 -6.21 8.99
CA GLN A 48 -0.19 -5.09 9.93
C GLN A 48 0.16 -5.56 11.36
N ASP A 49 -0.46 -6.62 11.86
CA ASP A 49 -0.19 -7.14 13.21
C ASP A 49 1.24 -7.67 13.35
N ILE A 50 1.75 -8.42 12.36
CA ILE A 50 3.14 -8.90 12.33
C ILE A 50 4.11 -7.72 12.34
N MET A 51 3.87 -6.71 11.50
CA MET A 51 4.74 -5.54 11.40
C MET A 51 4.74 -4.73 12.70
N LEU A 52 3.58 -4.50 13.31
CA LEU A 52 3.48 -3.78 14.58
C LEU A 52 4.18 -4.52 15.72
N ASN A 53 4.01 -5.85 15.79
CA ASN A 53 4.69 -6.66 16.79
C ASN A 53 6.21 -6.70 16.58
N LEU A 54 6.68 -6.87 15.35
CA LEU A 54 8.11 -6.90 15.03
C LEU A 54 8.76 -5.56 15.34
N PHE A 55 8.21 -4.47 14.80
CA PHE A 55 8.78 -3.15 15.00
C PHE A 55 8.63 -2.67 16.44
N GLY A 56 7.54 -3.03 17.14
CA GLY A 56 7.40 -2.73 18.57
C GLY A 56 8.49 -3.40 19.41
N ARG A 57 8.91 -4.63 19.05
CA ARG A 57 10.06 -5.29 19.67
C ARG A 57 11.40 -4.65 19.31
N LEU A 58 11.57 -4.20 18.08
CA LEU A 58 12.82 -3.61 17.60
C LEU A 58 13.07 -2.20 18.15
N TYR A 59 12.02 -1.37 18.23
CA TYR A 59 12.12 0.02 18.63
C TYR A 59 11.76 0.26 20.10
N GLY A 60 11.24 -0.75 20.81
CA GLY A 60 10.87 -0.64 22.23
C GLY A 60 9.68 0.28 22.52
N GLU A 61 8.96 0.71 21.47
CA GLU A 61 7.85 1.64 21.56
C GLU A 61 6.57 1.06 20.96
N ARG A 62 5.42 1.56 21.43
CA ARG A 62 4.11 1.14 20.94
C ARG A 62 3.81 1.85 19.63
N LEU A 63 3.93 1.13 18.53
CA LEU A 63 3.61 1.65 17.21
C LEU A 63 2.10 1.74 17.02
N SER A 64 1.66 2.81 16.36
CA SER A 64 0.27 3.02 15.97
C SER A 64 0.16 3.00 14.45
N VAL A 65 -1.00 2.59 13.96
CA VAL A 65 -1.35 2.67 12.54
C VAL A 65 -2.53 3.60 12.41
N GLU A 66 -2.39 4.59 11.54
CA GLU A 66 -3.45 5.51 11.19
C GLU A 66 -3.88 5.25 9.75
N ARG A 67 -5.19 5.16 9.52
CA ARG A 67 -5.74 5.07 8.17
C ARG A 67 -5.90 6.48 7.60
N VAL A 68 -5.22 6.75 6.50
CA VAL A 68 -5.29 8.05 5.81
C VAL A 68 -6.01 7.91 4.47
N GLN A 69 -7.07 8.69 4.26
CA GLN A 69 -7.96 8.58 3.09
C GLN A 69 -7.61 9.58 1.98
N TYR A 70 -6.95 10.68 2.32
CA TYR A 70 -6.65 11.78 1.38
C TYR A 70 -5.16 11.91 1.14
N LYS A 71 -4.80 12.21 -0.10
CA LYS A 71 -3.39 12.34 -0.52
C LYS A 71 -2.67 13.44 0.26
N ASP A 72 -3.34 14.55 0.55
CA ASP A 72 -2.73 15.68 1.27
C ASP A 72 -2.54 15.37 2.74
N ALA A 73 -3.51 14.70 3.36
CA ALA A 73 -3.36 14.17 4.72
C ALA A 73 -2.19 13.18 4.80
N LEU A 74 -1.99 12.33 3.79
CA LEU A 74 -0.87 11.40 3.77
C LEU A 74 0.47 12.12 3.66
N ARG A 75 0.57 13.13 2.79
CA ARG A 75 1.78 13.96 2.66
C ARG A 75 2.13 14.63 3.99
N ALA A 76 1.15 15.23 4.67
CA ALA A 76 1.36 15.84 5.98
C ALA A 76 1.90 14.83 7.02
N ARG A 77 1.27 13.65 7.13
CA ARG A 77 1.72 12.60 8.06
C ARG A 77 3.13 12.08 7.76
N LEU A 78 3.48 11.94 6.48
CA LEU A 78 4.84 11.53 6.10
C LEU A 78 5.89 12.59 6.46
N ILE A 79 5.54 13.87 6.32
CA ILE A 79 6.42 14.98 6.69
C ILE A 79 6.65 15.01 8.21
N GLU A 80 5.59 14.82 8.99
CA GLU A 80 5.64 14.78 10.46
C GLU A 80 6.39 13.56 11.00
N GLY A 81 6.18 12.39 10.39
CA GLY A 81 6.64 11.10 10.92
C GLY A 81 8.09 10.73 10.59
N ILE A 82 8.75 11.43 9.65
CA ILE A 82 10.11 11.10 9.23
C ILE A 82 11.10 12.09 9.88
N PRO A 83 11.95 11.64 10.82
CA PRO A 83 12.79 12.55 11.61
C PRO A 83 13.93 13.18 10.80
N ARG A 84 14.32 12.59 9.67
CA ARG A 84 15.39 13.15 8.82
C ARG A 84 15.18 12.81 7.34
N PHE A 85 15.19 13.85 6.52
CA PHE A 85 15.07 13.73 5.07
C PHE A 85 16.44 13.83 4.38
N PRO A 86 16.68 13.04 3.32
CA PRO A 86 17.74 13.33 2.35
C PRO A 86 17.55 14.73 1.74
N PRO A 87 18.61 15.41 1.27
CA PRO A 87 18.52 16.79 0.76
C PRO A 87 17.42 16.98 -0.29
N ARG A 88 17.34 16.06 -1.27
CA ARG A 88 16.32 16.11 -2.32
C ARG A 88 14.89 16.08 -1.79
N VAL A 89 14.66 15.36 -0.69
CA VAL A 89 13.32 15.25 -0.09
C VAL A 89 13.01 16.50 0.73
N GLN A 90 14.00 17.14 1.35
CA GLN A 90 13.82 18.45 2.01
C GLN A 90 13.31 19.50 1.03
N ASP A 91 13.89 19.56 -0.18
CA ASP A 91 13.44 20.48 -1.24
C ASP A 91 11.99 20.25 -1.63
N LEU A 92 11.58 18.97 -1.74
CA LEU A 92 10.21 18.59 -2.08
C LEU A 92 9.22 18.98 -0.96
N VAL A 93 9.62 18.79 0.29
CA VAL A 93 8.81 19.19 1.45
C VAL A 93 8.65 20.70 1.53
N ALA A 94 9.74 21.45 1.33
CA ALA A 94 9.69 22.91 1.31
C ALA A 94 8.80 23.44 0.18
N ALA A 95 8.89 22.86 -1.03
CA ALA A 95 8.04 23.22 -2.15
C ALA A 95 6.55 22.93 -1.87
N TYR A 96 6.24 21.79 -1.25
CA TYR A 96 4.87 21.46 -0.85
C TYR A 96 4.32 22.42 0.20
N GLN A 97 5.10 22.78 1.23
CA GLN A 97 4.68 23.71 2.27
C GLN A 97 4.45 25.13 1.74
N ALA A 98 5.18 25.53 0.69
CA ALA A 98 4.98 26.82 0.04
C ALA A 98 3.70 26.88 -0.84
N SER A 99 3.18 25.74 -1.30
CA SER A 99 1.94 25.63 -2.08
C SER A 99 1.24 24.28 -1.78
N PRO A 100 0.43 24.20 -0.71
CA PRO A 100 -0.19 22.96 -0.24
C PRO A 100 -1.15 22.28 -1.24
#